data_AF-A0A533R9B4-F1
#
_entry.id   AF-A0A533R9B4-F1
#
_cell.length_a   1.000
_cell.length_b   1.000
_cell.length_c   1.000
_cell.angle_alpha   90.00
_cell.angle_beta   90.00
_cell.angle_gamma   90.00
#
_symmetry.space_group_name_H-M   'P 1'
#
loop_
_entity.id
_entity.type
_entity.pdbx_description
1 polymer ?
#
loop_
_entity_poly.entity_id
_entity_poly.type
_entity_poly.pdbx_seq_one_letter_code
_entity_poly.pdbx_strand_id
1 'polypeptide(L)' 'MNLPDNIGDEAINKVIAEHPAIGAILQKYDIGCVTCGVGICLVKDVVAIHALGPDVEARIEQDIIAYLNADNA' A
#
# COMPACT_ATOMS: atom_id res chain seq x y z
N MET A 1 -7.53 -6.08 -2.12
CA MET A 1 -7.66 -4.93 -1.21
C MET A 1 -8.79 -4.03 -1.67
N ASN A 2 -9.51 -3.42 -0.74
CA ASN A 2 -10.57 -2.45 -0.96
C ASN A 2 -10.16 -1.12 -0.31
N LEU A 3 -9.34 -0.34 -1.00
CA LEU A 3 -8.82 0.94 -0.50
C LEU A 3 -9.67 2.11 -1.03
N PRO A 4 -9.88 3.19 -0.23
CA PRO A 4 -10.53 4.42 -0.67
C PRO A 4 -9.83 5.08 -1.85
N ASP A 5 -10.54 5.97 -2.54
CA ASP A 5 -10.03 6.86 -3.59
C ASP A 5 -9.25 6.17 -4.73
N ASN A 6 -9.48 4.87 -4.93
CA ASN A 6 -8.74 4.02 -5.86
C ASN A 6 -7.24 3.88 -5.58
N ILE A 7 -6.77 4.17 -4.36
CA ILE A 7 -5.34 4.04 -3.98
C ILE A 7 -4.77 2.66 -4.35
N GLY A 8 -5.57 1.60 -4.24
CA GLY A 8 -5.18 0.24 -4.60
C GLY A 8 -4.83 0.05 -6.08
N ASP A 9 -5.43 0.86 -6.96
CA ASP A 9 -5.27 0.83 -8.41
C ASP A 9 -4.28 1.88 -8.95
N GLU A 10 -3.58 2.58 -8.05
CA GLU A 10 -2.57 3.57 -8.40
C GLU A 10 -1.15 3.02 -8.33
N ALA A 11 -0.24 3.64 -9.09
CA ALA A 11 1.17 3.30 -9.08
C ALA A 11 1.79 3.57 -7.70
N ILE A 12 2.50 2.58 -7.15
CA ILE A 12 3.05 2.66 -5.80
C ILE A 12 4.01 3.84 -5.59
N ASN A 13 4.78 4.23 -6.61
CA ASN A 13 5.67 5.39 -6.49
C ASN A 13 4.89 6.70 -6.30
N LYS A 14 3.78 6.88 -7.01
CA LYS A 14 2.90 8.04 -6.92
C LYS A 14 2.24 8.06 -5.55
N VAL A 15 1.65 6.94 -5.13
CA VAL A 15 1.00 6.81 -3.83
C VAL A 15 1.97 7.10 -2.69
N ILE A 16 3.20 6.59 -2.72
CA ILE A 16 4.19 6.87 -1.65
C ILE A 16 4.66 8.34 -1.69
N ALA A 17 4.72 8.97 -2.87
CA ALA A 17 5.08 10.38 -2.97
C ALA A 17 4.00 11.30 -2.37
N GLU A 18 2.72 10.96 -2.58
CA GLU A 18 1.56 11.70 -2.05
C GLU A 18 1.26 11.34 -0.59
N HIS A 19 1.50 10.08 -0.22
CA HIS A 19 1.25 9.49 1.10
C HIS A 19 2.45 8.69 1.62
N PRO A 20 3.52 9.35 2.10
CA PRO A 20 4.72 8.65 2.60
C PRO A 20 4.44 7.64 3.72
N ALA A 21 3.39 7.86 4.51
CA ALA A 21 2.95 6.94 5.55
C ALA A 21 2.54 5.56 5.00
N ILE A 22 1.95 5.49 3.81
CA ILE A 22 1.61 4.21 3.15
C ILE A 22 2.89 3.42 2.86
N GLY A 23 3.96 4.07 2.40
CA GLY A 23 5.26 3.43 2.23
C GLY A 23 5.82 2.85 3.53
N ALA A 24 5.69 3.59 4.64
CA ALA A 24 6.11 3.12 5.96
C ALA A 24 5.25 1.95 6.47
N ILE A 25 3.94 1.93 6.19
CA ILE A 25 3.06 0.80 6.51
C ILE A 25 3.51 -0.45 5.76
N LEU A 26 3.70 -0.36 4.44
CA LEU A 26 4.14 -1.49 3.61
C LEU A 26 5.49 -2.05 4.08
N GLN A 27 6.42 -1.17 4.45
CA GLN A 27 7.74 -1.58 4.93
C GLN A 27 7.70 -2.39 6.24
N LYS A 28 6.67 -2.24 7.10
CA LYS A 28 6.48 -3.10 8.29
C LYS A 28 6.23 -4.57 7.94
N TYR A 29 5.79 -4.84 6.72
CA TYR A 29 5.51 -6.17 6.19
C TYR A 29 6.56 -6.61 5.17
N ASP A 30 7.75 -5.99 5.17
CA ASP A 30 8.84 -6.19 4.21
C ASP A 30 8.43 -5.96 2.74
N ILE A 31 7.37 -5.18 2.51
CA ILE A 31 6.92 -4.80 1.17
C ILE A 31 7.57 -3.46 0.82
N GLY A 32 8.44 -3.49 -0.19
CA GLY A 32 9.09 -2.29 -0.73
C GLY A 32 9.01 -2.22 -2.25
N CYS A 33 9.05 -1.01 -2.79
CA CYS A 33 9.13 -0.72 -4.23
C CYS A 33 10.52 -1.03 -4.84
N VAL A 34 11.48 -1.50 -4.04
CA VAL A 34 12.90 -1.59 -4.43
C VAL A 34 13.20 -2.68 -5.45
N THR A 35 12.37 -3.72 -5.55
CA THR A 35 12.64 -4.89 -6.39
C THR A 35 12.58 -4.59 -7.88
N CYS A 36 11.70 -3.66 -8.30
CA CYS A 36 11.61 -3.24 -9.71
C CYS A 36 12.34 -1.93 -10.01
N GLY A 37 12.57 -1.07 -9.00
CA GLY A 37 13.26 0.22 -9.16
C GLY A 37 12.49 1.29 -9.94
N VAL A 38 11.36 0.95 -10.57
CA VAL A 38 10.52 1.88 -11.37
C VAL A 38 9.28 2.34 -10.59
N GLY A 39 8.70 1.45 -9.77
CA GLY A 39 7.55 1.76 -8.91
C GLY A 39 6.22 1.99 -9.62
N ILE A 40 6.05 1.42 -10.82
CA ILE A 40 4.83 1.54 -11.62
C ILE A 40 3.78 0.47 -11.32
N CYS A 41 4.11 -0.53 -10.51
CA CYS A 41 3.17 -1.56 -10.10
C CYS A 41 2.07 -0.94 -9.24
N LEU A 42 0.85 -1.50 -9.35
CA LEU A 42 -0.28 -1.05 -8.56
C LEU A 42 -0.08 -1.45 -7.09
N VAL A 43 -0.55 -0.63 -6.15
CA VAL A 43 -0.44 -0.93 -4.71
C VAL A 43 -1.00 -2.31 -4.37
N LYS A 44 -2.21 -2.63 -4.87
CA LYS A 44 -2.85 -3.93 -4.63
C LYS A 44 -2.02 -5.11 -5.17
N ASP A 45 -1.36 -4.91 -6.32
CA ASP A 45 -0.59 -5.96 -6.99
C ASP A 45 0.74 -6.17 -6.27
N VAL A 46 1.38 -5.09 -5.81
CA VAL A 46 2.60 -5.17 -5.01
C VAL A 46 2.35 -5.97 -3.73
N VAL A 47 1.23 -5.72 -3.03
CA VAL A 47 0.87 -6.49 -1.84
C VAL A 47 0.58 -7.96 -2.19
N ALA A 48 -0.22 -8.21 -3.24
CA ALA A 48 -0.60 -9.58 -3.62
C ALA A 48 0.58 -10.46 -4.06
N ILE A 49 1.59 -9.90 -4.75
CA ILE A 49 2.76 -10.66 -5.23
C ILE A 49 3.61 -11.21 -4.06
N HIS A 50 3.57 -10.58 -2.88
CA HIS A 50 4.28 -11.06 -1.70
C HIS A 50 3.57 -12.25 -1.02
N ALA A 51 2.35 -12.58 -1.46
CA ALA A 51 1.58 -13.77 -1.03
C ALA A 51 1.56 -13.98 0.50
N LEU A 52 1.40 -12.89 1.26
CA LEU A 52 1.45 -12.89 2.73
C LEU A 52 0.26 -13.59 3.39
N GLY A 53 -0.76 -13.92 2.59
CA GLY A 53 -2.01 -14.53 3.04
C GLY A 53 -3.09 -13.49 3.41
N PRO A 54 -4.37 -13.91 3.39
CA PRO A 54 -5.52 -13.00 3.46
C PRO A 54 -5.57 -12.18 4.76
N ASP A 55 -5.16 -12.76 5.88
CA ASP A 55 -5.18 -12.05 7.18
C ASP A 55 -4.16 -10.91 7.24
N VAL A 56 -3.01 -11.07 6.56
CA VAL A 56 -1.98 -10.03 6.51
C VAL A 56 -2.40 -8.95 5.53
N GLU A 57 -2.93 -9.31 4.36
CA GLU A 57 -3.49 -8.34 3.41
C GLU A 57 -4.60 -7.49 4.04
N ALA A 58 -5.50 -8.11 4.82
CA ALA A 58 -6.55 -7.40 5.54
C ALA A 58 -5.98 -6.42 6.58
N ARG A 59 -4.89 -6.77 7.27
CA ARG A 59 -4.21 -5.86 8.22
C ARG A 59 -3.58 -4.67 7.51
N ILE A 60 -2.89 -4.91 6.39
CA ILE A 60 -2.33 -3.83 5.55
C ILE A 60 -3.44 -2.89 5.09
N GLU A 61 -4.56 -3.43 4.62
CA GLU A 61 -5.73 -2.64 4.21
C GLU A 61 -6.28 -1.78 5.36
N GLN A 62 -6.48 -2.36 6.54
CA GLN A 62 -6.97 -1.61 7.71
C GLN A 62 -6.00 -0.52 8.15
N ASP A 63 -4.69 -0.78 8.16
CA ASP A 63 -3.67 0.21 8.51
C ASP A 63 -3.70 1.41 7.54
N ILE A 64 -3.85 1.16 6.24
CA ILE A 64 -3.93 2.21 5.22
C ILE A 64 -5.24 3.00 5.37
N ILE A 65 -6.37 2.34 5.55
CA ILE A 65 -7.67 2.99 5.75
C ILE A 65 -7.65 3.87 7.02
N ALA A 66 -7.07 3.37 8.11
CA ALA A 66 -6.95 4.13 9.34
C ALA A 66 -6.13 5.41 9.15
N TYR A 67 -5.02 5.33 8.41
CA TYR A 67 -4.23 6.50 8.03
C TYR A 67 -5.03 7.50 7.19
N LEU A 68 -5.69 7.05 6.12
CA LEU A 68 -6.46 7.91 5.22
C LEU A 68 -7.60 8.62 5.97
N ASN A 69 -8.27 7.94 6.90
CA ASN A 69 -9.33 8.56 7.69
C ASN A 69 -8.80 9.59 8.71
N ALA A 70 -7.58 9.40 9.21
CA ALA A 70 -6.95 10.33 10.15
C ALA A 70 -6.42 11.61 9.47
N ASP A 71 -5.92 11.51 8.23
CA ASP A 71 -5.50 12.68 7.43
C ASP A 71 -6.70 13.54 6.97
N ASN A 72 -7.89 12.93 6.87
CA ASN A 72 -9.13 13.59 6.45
C ASN A 72 -9.97 14.17 7.62
N ALA A 73 -9.48 14.09 8.86
CA ALA A 73 -10.16 14.55 10.08
C ALA A 73 -9.56 15.85 10.63
#